data_AF-A0A552WXL6-F1
#
_entry.id   AF-A0A552WXL6-F1
#
_cell.length_a   1.000
_cell.length_b   1.000
_cell.length_c   1.000
_cell.angle_alpha   90.00
_cell.angle_beta   90.00
_cell.angle_gamma   90.00
#
_symmetry.space_group_name_H-M   'P 1'
#
loop_
_entity.id
_entity.type
_entity.pdbx_description
1 polymer ?
#
loop_
_entity_poly.entity_id
_entity_poly.type
_entity_poly.pdbx_seq_one_letter_code
_entity_poly.pdbx_strand_id
1 'polypeptide(L)'
;MPDYDNPVRSAQEAAEAARALAHATQRFGAKVADSYDVVTELLSTARRLEQVLDQVASVHRDACDKARGEDDSRATGRGHALAAAAELRQAARLLGQAEACLDVAAQHSGAIRWPESIEPTQDGASITAPLRVPREPVPLEETFRRTSCRLDAPGHSL
;
A
#
# COMPACT_ATOMS: atom_id res chain seq x y z
N MET A 1 23.49 13.45 7.23
CA MET A 1 22.74 14.71 7.05
C MET A 1 22.08 14.62 5.70
N PRO A 2 20.78 14.97 5.56
CA PRO A 2 20.11 14.92 4.27
C PRO A 2 20.83 15.83 3.27
N ASP A 3 21.08 15.30 2.08
CA ASP A 3 21.63 16.03 0.95
C ASP A 3 20.47 16.49 0.07
N TYR A 4 20.02 17.73 0.27
CA TYR A 4 18.83 18.28 -0.41
C TYR A 4 19.09 18.67 -1.86
N ASP A 5 20.36 18.78 -2.27
CA ASP A 5 20.76 19.23 -3.60
C ASP A 5 21.08 18.08 -4.55
N ASN A 6 21.16 16.85 -4.05
CA ASN A 6 21.44 15.65 -4.85
C ASN A 6 20.22 14.72 -4.93
N PRO A 7 19.33 14.89 -5.91
CA PRO A 7 18.06 14.15 -5.97
C PRO A 7 18.25 12.63 -6.08
N VAL A 8 19.35 12.15 -6.68
CA VAL A 8 19.64 10.71 -6.78
C VAL A 8 19.99 10.15 -5.41
N ARG A 9 20.86 10.84 -4.66
CA ARG A 9 21.23 10.43 -3.30
C ARG A 9 20.02 10.49 -2.36
N SER A 10 19.23 11.57 -2.41
CA SER A 10 18.04 11.68 -1.57
C SER A 10 17.02 10.57 -1.87
N ALA A 11 16.87 10.16 -3.14
CA ALA A 11 16.01 9.03 -3.51
C ALA A 11 16.53 7.68 -2.98
N GLN A 12 17.85 7.46 -2.97
CA GLN A 12 18.46 6.27 -2.38
C GLN A 12 18.25 6.22 -0.86
N GLU A 13 18.48 7.34 -0.17
CA GLU A 13 18.24 7.47 1.27
C GLU A 13 16.76 7.25 1.63
N ALA A 14 15.82 7.78 0.82
CA ALA A 14 14.39 7.52 0.99
C ALA A 14 14.04 6.03 0.84
N ALA A 15 14.63 5.35 -0.15
CA ALA A 15 14.43 3.92 -0.34
C ALA A 15 15.00 3.09 0.82
N GLU A 16 16.14 3.49 1.39
CA GLU A 16 16.70 2.87 2.59
C GLU A 16 15.84 3.09 3.83
N ALA A 17 15.35 4.32 4.03
CA ALA A 17 14.43 4.64 5.12
C ALA A 17 13.12 3.81 5.01
N ALA A 18 12.56 3.67 3.80
CA ALA A 18 11.38 2.84 3.56
C ALA A 18 11.65 1.35 3.86
N ARG A 19 12.84 0.83 3.51
CA ARG A 19 13.24 -0.54 3.89
C ARG A 19 13.38 -0.71 5.40
N ALA A 20 13.99 0.26 6.07
CA ALA A 20 14.13 0.25 7.52
C ALA A 20 12.76 0.27 8.21
N LEU A 21 11.82 1.11 7.74
CA LEU A 21 10.45 1.15 8.22
C LEU A 21 9.73 -0.19 7.99
N ALA A 22 9.81 -0.74 6.78
CA ALA A 22 9.20 -2.04 6.45
C ALA A 22 9.77 -3.18 7.31
N HIS A 23 11.04 -3.11 7.72
CA HIS A 23 11.61 -4.05 8.66
C HIS A 23 11.09 -3.85 10.08
N ALA A 24 11.06 -2.60 10.56
CA ALA A 24 10.59 -2.27 11.91
C ALA A 24 9.10 -2.61 12.12
N THR A 25 8.25 -2.40 11.11
CA THR A 25 6.80 -2.67 11.20
C THR A 25 6.44 -4.15 11.15
N GLN A 26 7.39 -5.07 10.89
CA GLN A 26 7.10 -6.52 10.92
C GLN A 26 6.72 -7.02 12.31
N ARG A 27 7.19 -6.35 13.38
CA ARG A 27 6.92 -6.75 14.76
C ARG A 27 6.79 -5.53 15.66
N PHE A 28 5.56 -5.04 15.83
CA PHE A 28 5.25 -4.03 16.85
C PHE A 28 5.47 -4.56 18.28
N GLY A 29 5.16 -5.84 18.54
CA GLY A 29 5.30 -6.44 19.87
C GLY A 29 4.55 -5.62 20.93
N ALA A 30 5.22 -5.32 22.05
CA ALA A 30 4.66 -4.49 23.11
C ALA A 30 4.43 -3.01 22.69
N LYS A 31 4.93 -2.57 21.53
CA LYS A 31 4.82 -1.20 21.01
C LYS A 31 3.63 -1.01 20.07
N VAL A 32 2.54 -1.77 20.22
CA VAL A 32 1.36 -1.61 19.36
C VAL A 32 0.76 -0.20 19.43
N ALA A 33 0.96 0.50 20.56
CA ALA A 33 0.52 1.88 20.72
C ALA A 33 1.20 2.85 19.73
N ASP A 34 2.44 2.56 19.33
CA ASP A 34 3.21 3.36 18.35
C ASP A 34 2.63 3.24 16.92
N SER A 35 1.69 2.31 16.68
CA SER A 35 1.06 2.14 15.35
C SER A 35 0.33 3.40 14.86
N TYR A 36 -0.20 4.22 15.79
CA TYR A 36 -0.82 5.49 15.46
C TYR A 36 0.20 6.48 14.87
N ASP A 37 1.33 6.66 15.54
CA ASP A 37 2.40 7.57 15.09
C ASP A 37 2.92 7.13 13.71
N VAL A 38 3.11 5.81 13.52
CA VAL A 38 3.51 5.25 12.22
C VAL A 38 2.51 5.60 11.12
N VAL A 39 1.20 5.52 11.38
CA VAL A 39 0.18 5.91 10.40
C VAL A 39 0.26 7.40 10.06
N THR A 40 0.50 8.28 11.03
CA THR A 40 0.63 9.73 10.77
C THR A 40 1.90 10.09 9.98
N GLU A 41 3.00 9.36 10.20
CA GLU A 41 4.22 9.52 9.42
C GLU A 41 4.05 8.97 8.00
N LEU A 42 3.32 7.88 7.82
CA LEU A 42 2.96 7.37 6.50
C LEU A 42 2.08 8.36 5.73
N LEU A 43 1.13 9.03 6.38
CA LEU A 43 0.32 10.09 5.77
C LEU A 43 1.22 11.23 5.26
N SER A 44 2.12 11.72 6.10
CA SER A 44 3.09 12.77 5.72
C SER A 44 4.02 12.31 4.59
N THR A 45 4.43 11.04 4.61
CA THR A 45 5.28 10.44 3.57
C THR A 45 4.56 10.34 2.24
N ALA A 46 3.28 9.93 2.22
CA ALA A 46 2.47 9.84 1.00
C ALA A 46 2.35 11.19 0.30
N ARG A 47 2.06 12.28 1.04
CA ARG A 47 2.01 13.65 0.52
C ARG A 47 3.34 14.10 -0.09
N ARG A 48 4.46 13.78 0.56
CA ARG A 48 5.81 14.11 0.06
C ARG A 48 6.14 13.34 -1.21
N LEU A 49 5.77 12.05 -1.27
CA LEU A 49 6.00 11.23 -2.46
C LEU A 49 5.13 11.68 -3.64
N GLU A 50 3.88 12.10 -3.40
CA GLU A 50 3.03 12.73 -4.43
C GLU A 50 3.74 13.95 -5.05
N GLN A 51 4.24 14.86 -4.20
CA GLN A 51 5.00 16.03 -4.65
C GLN A 51 6.24 15.64 -5.45
N VAL A 52 7.02 14.65 -5.00
CA VAL A 52 8.22 14.18 -5.70
C VAL A 52 7.86 13.62 -7.09
N LEU A 53 6.80 12.83 -7.20
CA LEU A 53 6.36 12.28 -8.49
C LEU A 53 5.94 13.38 -9.47
N ASP A 54 5.23 14.41 -9.00
CA ASP A 54 4.86 15.57 -9.82
C ASP A 54 6.08 16.39 -10.28
N GLN A 55 7.07 16.53 -9.40
CA GLN A 55 8.34 17.18 -9.74
C GLN A 55 9.10 16.40 -10.83
N VAL A 56 9.27 15.09 -10.67
CA VAL A 56 9.95 14.24 -11.67
C VAL A 56 9.17 14.21 -12.99
N ALA A 57 7.83 14.14 -12.93
CA ALA A 57 6.99 14.22 -14.14
C ALA A 57 7.16 15.53 -14.90
N SER A 58 7.34 16.64 -14.18
CA SER A 58 7.58 17.95 -14.77
C SER A 58 8.94 18.00 -15.49
N VAL A 59 10.00 17.42 -14.90
CA VAL A 59 11.31 17.28 -15.56
C VAL A 59 11.19 16.54 -16.90
N HIS A 60 10.48 15.41 -16.93
CA HIS A 60 10.26 14.66 -18.17
C HIS A 60 9.51 15.46 -19.23
N ARG A 61 8.48 16.21 -18.81
CA ARG A 61 7.70 17.06 -19.71
C ARG A 61 8.53 18.21 -20.26
N ASP A 62 9.28 18.91 -19.42
CA ASP A 62 10.05 20.09 -19.81
C ASP A 62 11.26 19.74 -20.68
N ALA A 63 11.84 18.55 -20.46
CA ALA A 63 12.95 18.04 -21.25
C ALA A 63 12.52 17.24 -22.51
N CYS A 64 11.23 17.05 -22.77
CA CYS A 64 10.76 16.09 -23.79
C CYS A 64 11.26 16.41 -25.21
N ASP A 65 11.44 17.67 -25.56
CA ASP A 65 11.95 18.10 -26.87
C ASP A 65 13.43 17.78 -27.08
N LYS A 66 14.18 17.50 -26.00
CA LYS A 66 15.59 17.13 -26.03
C LYS A 66 15.78 15.60 -26.07
N ALA A 67 14.72 14.83 -25.83
CA ALA A 67 14.78 13.39 -25.72
C ALA A 67 15.01 12.71 -27.09
N ARG A 68 15.74 11.60 -27.07
CA ARG A 68 16.05 10.78 -28.25
C ARG A 68 15.75 9.31 -27.92
N GLY A 69 15.15 8.60 -28.87
CA GLY A 69 14.88 7.16 -28.76
C GLY A 69 16.09 6.31 -29.17
N GLU A 70 15.91 4.99 -29.19
CA GLU A 70 16.95 4.00 -29.52
C GLU A 70 17.56 4.22 -30.92
N ASP A 71 16.74 4.63 -31.91
CA ASP A 71 17.18 4.95 -33.27
C ASP A 71 17.65 6.42 -33.45
N ASP A 72 18.06 7.10 -32.37
CA ASP A 72 18.29 8.56 -32.33
C ASP A 72 17.06 9.42 -32.72
N SER A 73 15.89 8.80 -32.84
CA SER A 73 14.63 9.44 -33.21
C SER A 73 14.14 10.39 -32.13
N ARG A 74 14.08 11.70 -32.46
CA ARG A 74 13.49 12.73 -31.58
C ARG A 74 12.00 12.52 -31.32
N ALA A 75 11.25 12.07 -32.34
CA ALA A 75 9.82 11.81 -32.18
C ALA A 75 9.57 10.68 -31.18
N THR A 76 10.33 9.58 -31.30
CA THR A 76 10.24 8.44 -30.39
C THR A 76 10.66 8.84 -28.97
N GLY A 77 11.77 9.56 -28.82
CA GLY A 77 12.25 10.05 -27.52
C GLY A 77 11.23 10.97 -26.83
N ARG A 78 10.67 11.94 -27.55
CA ARG A 78 9.60 12.81 -27.05
C ARG A 78 8.38 12.01 -26.62
N GLY A 79 7.98 11.01 -27.41
CA GLY A 79 6.88 10.11 -27.07
C GLY A 79 7.10 9.40 -25.74
N HIS A 80 8.28 8.80 -25.52
CA HIS A 80 8.61 8.14 -24.26
C HIS A 80 8.67 9.10 -23.07
N ALA A 81 9.24 10.30 -23.24
CA ALA A 81 9.30 11.29 -22.17
C ALA A 81 7.90 11.75 -21.73
N LEU A 82 6.99 11.98 -22.68
CA LEU A 82 5.61 12.34 -22.37
C LEU A 82 4.83 11.19 -21.74
N ALA A 83 5.04 9.95 -22.20
CA ALA A 83 4.43 8.76 -21.60
C ALA A 83 4.90 8.58 -20.14
N ALA A 84 6.20 8.67 -19.89
CA ALA A 84 6.76 8.60 -18.54
C ALA A 84 6.17 9.69 -17.61
N ALA A 85 6.09 10.94 -18.10
CA ALA A 85 5.47 12.03 -17.33
C ALA A 85 3.98 11.76 -17.02
N ALA A 86 3.24 11.13 -17.93
CA ALA A 86 1.84 10.78 -17.71
C ALA A 86 1.67 9.69 -16.63
N GLU A 87 2.49 8.65 -16.69
CA GLU A 87 2.48 7.56 -15.69
C GLU A 87 2.92 8.05 -14.30
N LEU A 88 3.93 8.90 -14.22
CA LEU A 88 4.34 9.51 -12.94
C LEU A 88 3.21 10.34 -12.30
N ARG A 89 2.47 11.11 -13.11
CA ARG A 89 1.28 11.83 -12.63
C ARG A 89 0.13 10.91 -12.24
N GLN A 90 -0.01 9.77 -12.92
CA GLN A 90 -0.99 8.75 -12.52
C GLN A 90 -0.62 8.15 -11.17
N ALA A 91 0.66 7.84 -10.95
CA ALA A 91 1.16 7.38 -9.66
C ALA A 91 0.96 8.43 -8.55
N ALA A 92 1.18 9.73 -8.83
CA ALA A 92 0.89 10.82 -7.90
C ALA A 92 -0.59 10.84 -7.48
N ARG A 93 -1.52 10.72 -8.44
CA ARG A 93 -2.97 10.62 -8.14
C ARG A 93 -3.31 9.41 -7.27
N LEU A 94 -2.67 8.27 -7.51
CA LEU A 94 -2.87 7.07 -6.68
C LEU A 94 -2.33 7.27 -5.26
N LEU A 95 -1.22 8.00 -5.09
CA LEU A 95 -0.75 8.39 -3.76
C LEU A 95 -1.72 9.34 -3.06
N GLY A 96 -2.32 10.29 -3.76
CA GLY A 96 -3.39 11.13 -3.18
C GLY A 96 -4.60 10.33 -2.72
N GLN A 97 -4.96 9.25 -3.43
CA GLN A 97 -6.01 8.32 -2.97
C GLN A 97 -5.56 7.52 -1.73
N ALA A 98 -4.31 7.05 -1.72
CA ALA A 98 -3.75 6.36 -0.55
C ALA A 98 -3.66 7.29 0.67
N GLU A 99 -3.34 8.57 0.47
CA GLU A 99 -3.32 9.62 1.48
C GLU A 99 -4.70 9.81 2.12
N ALA A 100 -5.77 9.89 1.32
CA ALA A 100 -7.13 9.94 1.84
C ALA A 100 -7.50 8.70 2.67
N CYS A 101 -7.10 7.50 2.24
CA CYS A 101 -7.29 6.28 3.03
C CYS A 101 -6.48 6.28 4.34
N LEU A 102 -5.25 6.80 4.31
CA LEU A 102 -4.40 6.95 5.49
C LEU A 102 -4.97 7.95 6.49
N ASP A 103 -5.59 9.04 6.03
CA ASP A 103 -6.25 10.02 6.89
C ASP A 103 -7.43 9.37 7.66
N VAL A 104 -8.29 8.62 6.96
CA VAL A 104 -9.37 7.84 7.59
C VAL A 104 -8.81 6.79 8.56
N ALA A 105 -7.73 6.11 8.20
CA ALA A 105 -7.07 5.15 9.08
C ALA A 105 -6.50 5.81 10.34
N ALA A 106 -5.92 7.01 10.23
CA ALA A 106 -5.40 7.78 11.36
C ALA A 106 -6.53 8.15 12.33
N GLN A 107 -7.69 8.59 11.81
CA GLN A 107 -8.88 8.89 12.61
C GLN A 107 -9.35 7.66 13.40
N HIS A 108 -9.43 6.50 12.75
CA HIS A 108 -9.79 5.25 13.44
C HIS A 108 -8.73 4.80 14.44
N SER A 109 -7.46 4.89 14.08
CA SER A 109 -6.32 4.49 14.93
C SER A 109 -6.27 5.33 16.21
N GLY A 110 -6.48 6.64 16.11
CA GLY A 110 -6.51 7.55 17.26
C GLY A 110 -7.68 7.31 18.23
N ALA A 111 -8.74 6.62 17.78
CA ALA A 111 -9.85 6.21 18.64
C ALA A 111 -9.57 4.92 19.43
N ILE A 112 -8.51 4.18 19.10
CA ILE A 112 -8.17 2.92 19.77
C ILE A 112 -7.50 3.21 21.11
N ARG A 113 -7.96 2.51 22.16
CA ARG A 113 -7.29 2.44 23.45
C ARG A 113 -6.60 1.08 23.59
N TRP A 114 -5.28 1.05 23.39
CA TRP A 114 -4.49 -0.15 23.64
C TRP A 114 -4.26 -0.32 25.16
N PRO A 115 -4.27 -1.56 25.69
CA PRO A 115 -3.89 -1.81 27.08
C PRO A 115 -2.39 -1.56 27.31
N GLU A 116 -2.02 -1.10 28.51
CA GLU A 116 -0.64 -0.69 28.87
C GLU A 116 0.38 -1.84 28.78
N SER A 117 -0.08 -3.09 28.96
CA SER A 117 0.70 -4.29 28.70
C SER A 117 -0.09 -5.22 27.81
N ILE A 118 0.43 -5.47 26.61
CA ILE A 118 0.04 -6.64 25.82
C ILE A 118 0.98 -7.77 26.24
N GLU A 119 0.58 -8.50 27.28
CA GLU A 119 1.23 -9.77 27.61
C GLU A 119 1.25 -10.63 26.34
N PRO A 120 2.40 -11.20 25.93
CA PRO A 120 2.41 -12.15 24.84
C PRO A 120 1.59 -13.34 25.30
N THR A 121 0.36 -13.45 24.78
CA THR A 121 -0.57 -14.53 25.07
C THR A 121 0.17 -15.86 25.04
N GLN A 122 0.32 -16.51 26.20
CA GLN A 122 0.82 -17.88 26.31
C GLN A 122 -0.26 -18.90 25.92
N ASP A 123 -1.15 -18.59 24.96
CA ASP A 123 -2.05 -19.59 24.36
C ASP A 123 -1.31 -20.35 23.25
N GLY A 124 -0.16 -20.90 23.62
CA GLY A 124 0.46 -22.06 22.97
C GLY A 124 0.37 -23.31 23.86
N ALA A 125 -0.27 -23.23 25.03
CA ALA A 125 -0.47 -24.36 25.91
C ALA A 125 -1.82 -25.05 25.61
N SER A 126 -1.76 -26.05 24.73
CA SER A 126 -2.68 -27.19 24.67
C SER A 126 -4.17 -26.86 24.53
N ILE A 127 -4.58 -26.40 23.34
CA ILE A 127 -5.85 -26.94 22.81
C ILE A 127 -5.52 -28.37 22.36
N THR A 128 -5.66 -29.32 23.28
CA THR A 128 -5.93 -30.71 22.90
C THR A 128 -7.24 -30.66 22.12
N ALA A 129 -7.13 -30.54 20.80
CA ALA A 129 -8.26 -30.75 19.92
C ALA A 129 -8.81 -32.15 20.25
N PRO A 130 -10.11 -32.32 20.55
CA PRO A 130 -10.65 -33.66 20.61
C PRO A 130 -10.34 -34.31 19.26
N LEU A 131 -9.77 -35.52 19.29
CA LEU A 131 -9.48 -36.34 18.12
C LEU A 131 -10.58 -36.14 17.09
N ARG A 132 -10.26 -35.42 16.01
CA ARG A 132 -11.19 -35.23 14.90
C ARG A 132 -11.39 -36.60 14.29
N VAL A 133 -12.51 -37.25 14.63
CA VAL A 133 -12.95 -38.46 13.95
C VAL A 133 -12.97 -38.12 12.45
N PRO A 134 -12.32 -38.90 11.57
CA PRO A 134 -12.33 -38.64 10.15
C PRO A 134 -13.79 -38.55 9.67
N ARG A 135 -14.22 -37.35 9.26
CA ARG A 135 -15.47 -37.21 8.51
C ARG A 135 -15.21 -37.81 7.15
N GLU A 136 -15.99 -38.83 6.79
CA GLU A 136 -16.00 -39.36 5.42
C GLU A 136 -16.20 -38.22 4.41
N PRO A 137 -15.51 -38.27 3.26
CA PRO A 137 -15.62 -37.23 2.25
C PRO A 137 -17.05 -37.19 1.72
N VAL A 138 -17.71 -36.04 1.89
CA VAL A 138 -19.00 -35.77 1.27
C VAL A 138 -18.80 -35.73 -0.24
N PRO A 139 -19.60 -36.46 -1.05
CA PRO A 139 -19.49 -36.44 -2.50
C PRO A 139 -19.66 -35.03 -3.07
N LEU A 140 -18.80 -34.68 -4.03
CA LEU A 140 -18.68 -33.35 -4.64
C LEU A 140 -19.96 -32.78 -5.29
N GLU A 141 -21.01 -33.57 -5.47
CA GLU A 141 -22.27 -33.11 -6.06
C GLU A 141 -23.14 -32.26 -5.12
N GLU A 142 -23.00 -32.40 -3.80
CA GLU A 142 -23.90 -31.74 -2.85
C GLU A 142 -23.45 -30.30 -2.48
N THR A 143 -22.16 -30.01 -2.65
CA THR A 143 -21.58 -28.68 -2.43
C THR A 143 -22.06 -27.66 -3.46
N PHE A 144 -22.35 -28.10 -4.68
CA PHE A 144 -22.74 -27.21 -5.79
C PHE A 144 -24.18 -26.71 -5.70
N ARG A 145 -25.11 -27.49 -5.12
CA ARG A 145 -26.52 -27.06 -4.99
C ARG A 145 -26.75 -25.96 -3.95
N ARG A 146 -25.89 -25.83 -2.94
CA ARG A 146 -26.05 -24.81 -1.89
C ARG A 146 -25.66 -23.40 -2.34
N THR A 147 -24.78 -23.28 -3.33
CA THR A 147 -24.30 -21.97 -3.79
C THR A 147 -25.22 -21.34 -4.85
N SER A 148 -25.98 -22.15 -5.59
CA SER A 148 -26.80 -21.66 -6.71
C SER A 148 -28.21 -21.17 -6.35
N CYS A 149 -28.75 -21.47 -5.16
CA CYS A 149 -30.11 -21.01 -4.79
C CYS A 149 -30.17 -19.60 -4.16
N ARG A 150 -29.07 -18.83 -4.12
CA ARG A 150 -29.03 -17.50 -3.47
C ARG A 150 -28.91 -16.31 -4.43
N LEU A 151 -28.89 -16.57 -5.73
CA LEU A 151 -28.83 -15.56 -6.79
C LEU A 151 -30.08 -15.64 -7.67
N ASP A 152 -31.25 -15.49 -7.07
CA ASP A 152 -32.44 -15.06 -7.80
C ASP A 152 -33.46 -14.45 -6.81
N ALA A 153 -33.38 -13.13 -6.65
CA ALA A 153 -34.48 -12.31 -6.16
C ALA A 153 -34.40 -10.95 -6.87
N PRO A 154 -35.33 -10.64 -7.80
CA PRO A 154 -35.33 -9.38 -8.54
C PRO A 154 -35.89 -8.23 -7.69
N GLY A 155 -35.37 -7.03 -7.98
CA GLY A 155 -35.74 -5.79 -7.31
C GLY A 155 -37.22 -5.42 -7.51
N HIS A 156 -37.84 -4.95 -6.43
CA HIS A 156 -39.10 -4.22 -6.49
C HIS A 156 -38.83 -2.72 -6.39
N SER A 157 -39.10 -2.01 -7.49
CA SER A 157 -39.50 -0.60 -7.46
C SER A 157 -41.01 -0.52 -7.29
N LEU A 158 -41.46 0.17 -6.24
CA LEU A 158 -42.40 1.30 -6.24
C LEU A 158 -42.56 1.78 -4.79
#